data_AF-A0A6V7IHP7-F1
#
_entry.id   AF-A0A6V7IHP7-F1
#
_cell.length_a   1.000
_cell.length_b   1.000
_cell.length_c   1.000
_cell.angle_alpha   90.00
_cell.angle_beta   90.00
_cell.angle_gamma   90.00
#
_symmetry.space_group_name_H-M   'P 1'
#
loop_
_entity.id
_entity.type
_entity.pdbx_description
1 polymer ?
#
loop_
_entity_poly.entity_id
_entity_poly.type
_entity_poly.pdbx_seq_one_letter_code
_entity_poly.pdbx_strand_id
1 'polypeptide(L)'
;IGETIFIFGRRFYLFDCDPFTRRYYKNMLGIEQPPSLPSNLSNQKSLCYHSKTCMGISEKPKKEDVIRKIYNHQKKLRYLMSMLAVHPEDQGREFILEYSLSDGTIKINELARKNSGRRAGCFLASMQIPKKKLKIDDCSEEETPIYYAPTDFYVGAKINVFNHRFVITGADLFVLKYIEANTDKFPADILENIREYFNRTSGENLSKSPDNEIKGDIKDNREALLPATKDDDAVDAQKIISSLAEPEREVCGFHETNERMTPKQITWADQVQVPCTLTNV
;
A
#
# COMPACT_ATOMS: atom_id res chain seq x y z
N ILE A 1 -15.58 14.25 32.01
CA ILE A 1 -16.41 15.19 31.21
C ILE A 1 -15.80 16.59 31.36
N GLY A 2 -15.82 17.42 30.31
CA GLY A 2 -15.31 18.80 30.36
C GLY A 2 -13.91 19.01 29.77
N GLU A 3 -13.27 17.94 29.29
CA GLU A 3 -11.96 18.00 28.64
C GLU A 3 -12.07 17.94 27.11
N THR A 4 -11.09 18.50 26.39
CA THR A 4 -10.97 18.38 24.94
C THR A 4 -9.96 17.29 24.58
N ILE A 5 -10.38 16.31 23.78
CA ILE A 5 -9.51 15.27 23.24
C ILE A 5 -9.27 15.48 21.74
N PHE A 6 -8.12 15.05 21.23
CA PHE A 6 -7.81 15.09 19.80
C PHE A 6 -7.91 13.69 19.20
N ILE A 7 -8.78 13.55 18.20
CA ILE A 7 -8.95 12.29 17.46
C ILE A 7 -8.71 12.59 15.98
N PHE A 8 -7.71 11.93 15.38
CA PHE A 8 -7.34 12.08 13.97
C PHE A 8 -7.14 13.55 13.51
N GLY A 9 -6.49 14.37 14.35
CA GLY A 9 -6.24 15.78 14.05
C GLY A 9 -7.46 16.70 14.19
N ARG A 10 -8.58 16.20 14.72
CA ARG A 10 -9.77 16.98 15.05
C ARG A 10 -9.95 17.09 16.56
N ARG A 11 -10.45 18.24 17.01
CA ARG A 11 -10.74 18.54 18.42
C ARG A 11 -12.16 18.09 18.76
N PHE A 12 -12.31 17.27 19.80
CA PHE A 12 -13.59 16.83 20.35
C PHE A 12 -13.68 17.25 21.81
N TYR A 13 -14.72 18.01 22.15
CA TYR A 13 -15.01 18.39 23.52
C TYR A 13 -15.96 17.37 24.15
N LEU A 14 -15.55 16.75 25.26
CA LEU A 14 -16.38 15.74 25.95
C LEU A 14 -17.45 16.44 26.80
N PHE A 15 -18.65 16.56 26.21
CA PHE A 15 -19.76 17.30 26.81
C PHE A 15 -20.57 16.53 27.85
N ASP A 16 -20.85 15.25 27.60
CA ASP A 16 -21.61 14.37 28.50
C ASP A 16 -21.22 12.89 28.31
N CYS A 17 -21.62 12.03 29.24
CA CYS A 17 -21.52 10.58 29.13
C CYS A 17 -22.80 9.90 29.64
N ASP A 18 -23.17 8.81 28.97
CA ASP A 18 -24.34 7.99 29.25
C ASP A 18 -24.40 7.44 30.70
N PRO A 19 -25.58 7.17 31.29
CA PRO A 19 -25.68 6.66 32.66
C PRO A 19 -24.94 5.34 32.88
N PHE A 20 -24.84 4.47 31.87
CA PHE A 20 -24.03 3.26 31.97
C PHE A 20 -22.56 3.60 32.23
N THR A 21 -22.00 4.49 31.42
CA THR A 21 -20.61 4.96 31.52
C THR A 21 -20.35 5.63 32.87
N ARG A 22 -21.29 6.46 33.37
CA ARG A 22 -21.17 7.08 34.71
C ARG A 22 -21.08 6.04 35.83
N ARG A 23 -21.95 5.03 35.79
CA ARG A 23 -21.94 3.93 36.78
C ARG A 23 -20.64 3.13 36.70
N TYR A 24 -20.14 2.86 35.49
CA TYR A 24 -18.88 2.15 35.30
C TYR A 24 -17.71 2.90 35.95
N TYR A 25 -17.55 4.20 35.68
CA TYR A 25 -16.48 5.01 36.28
C TYR A 25 -16.60 5.09 37.80
N LYS A 26 -17.82 5.22 38.35
CA LYS A 26 -18.04 5.25 39.79
C LYS A 26 -17.72 3.91 40.46
N ASN A 27 -18.21 2.81 39.92
CA ASN A 27 -18.12 1.49 40.56
C ASN A 27 -16.76 0.82 40.36
N MET A 28 -16.18 0.93 39.16
CA MET A 28 -14.94 0.21 38.82
C MET A 28 -13.69 1.03 39.09
N LEU A 29 -13.75 2.35 38.87
CA LEU A 29 -12.59 3.24 38.98
C LEU A 29 -12.66 4.16 40.20
N GLY A 30 -13.80 4.21 40.91
CA GLY A 30 -14.00 5.10 42.06
C GLY A 30 -14.05 6.59 41.67
N ILE A 31 -14.21 6.89 40.38
CA ILE A 31 -14.17 8.26 39.85
C ILE A 31 -15.61 8.71 39.59
N GLU A 32 -16.08 9.70 40.32
CA GLU A 32 -17.36 10.35 40.00
C GLU A 32 -17.19 11.29 38.81
N GLN A 33 -17.89 10.98 37.72
CA GLN A 33 -17.88 11.83 36.53
C GLN A 33 -18.68 13.11 36.79
N PRO A 34 -18.14 14.30 36.43
CA PRO A 34 -18.83 15.57 36.64
C PRO A 34 -20.17 15.60 35.89
N PRO A 35 -21.14 16.43 36.33
CA PRO A 35 -22.45 16.52 35.71
C PRO A 35 -22.34 16.91 34.22
N SER A 36 -23.39 16.60 33.45
CA SER A 36 -23.48 17.07 32.08
C SER A 36 -23.35 18.58 32.07
N LEU A 37 -22.51 19.10 31.18
CA LEU A 37 -22.36 20.54 31.06
C LEU A 37 -23.67 21.12 30.51
N PRO A 38 -24.07 22.34 30.91
CA PRO A 38 -25.29 22.95 30.38
C PRO A 38 -25.14 23.12 28.87
N SER A 39 -26.08 22.55 28.11
CA SER A 39 -26.15 22.78 26.68
C SER A 39 -26.69 24.19 26.49
N ASN A 40 -25.82 25.17 26.32
CA ASN A 40 -26.20 26.45 25.70
C ASN A 40 -26.53 26.22 24.21
N LEU A 41 -27.46 25.31 23.94
CA LEU A 41 -28.05 25.02 22.64
C LEU A 41 -29.48 25.59 22.56
N SER A 42 -29.90 26.44 23.50
CA SER A 42 -31.08 27.28 23.31
C SER A 42 -30.73 28.42 22.35
N ASN A 43 -31.24 28.35 21.13
CA ASN A 43 -31.23 29.39 20.09
C ASN A 43 -29.90 29.76 19.43
N GLN A 44 -28.83 28.99 19.61
CA GLN A 44 -27.70 28.99 18.67
C GLN A 44 -27.76 27.72 17.84
N LYS A 45 -28.09 27.89 16.55
CA LYS A 45 -27.78 26.92 15.48
C LYS A 45 -26.43 26.29 15.80
N SER A 46 -26.39 24.98 16.00
CA SER A 46 -25.19 24.15 16.17
C SER A 46 -23.89 24.96 16.30
N LEU A 47 -23.40 25.20 17.52
CA LEU A 47 -22.01 25.59 17.72
C LEU A 47 -21.11 24.38 17.41
N CYS A 48 -21.07 24.05 16.13
CA CYS A 48 -19.91 23.50 15.47
C CYS A 48 -18.77 24.49 15.74
N TYR A 49 -17.62 24.00 16.18
CA TYR A 49 -16.36 24.76 16.18
C TYR A 49 -15.87 25.03 14.73
N HIS A 50 -16.78 25.39 13.84
CA HIS A 50 -16.55 26.34 12.77
C HIS A 50 -17.20 27.65 13.22
N SER A 51 -16.53 28.39 14.11
CA SER A 51 -16.91 29.77 14.45
C SER A 51 -16.62 30.73 13.29
N LYS A 52 -17.07 30.36 12.08
CA LYS A 52 -17.24 31.19 10.90
C LYS A 52 -18.53 30.86 10.10
N THR A 53 -19.36 29.85 10.45
CA THR A 53 -20.28 29.29 9.42
C THR A 53 -21.79 29.37 9.70
N CYS A 54 -22.29 29.68 10.90
CA CYS A 54 -23.74 29.54 11.16
C CYS A 54 -24.64 30.77 10.87
N MET A 55 -24.11 31.78 10.18
CA MET A 55 -24.88 32.89 9.59
C MET A 55 -24.96 32.73 8.06
N GLY A 56 -25.69 31.72 7.57
CA GLY A 56 -26.03 31.62 6.14
C GLY A 56 -24.85 31.81 5.18
N ILE A 57 -23.79 31.01 5.32
CA ILE A 57 -22.64 31.09 4.42
C ILE A 57 -22.66 29.84 3.56
N SER A 58 -23.01 30.02 2.28
CA SER A 58 -22.55 29.13 1.23
C SER A 58 -21.03 29.23 1.22
N GLU A 59 -20.37 28.49 2.12
CA GLU A 59 -18.93 28.29 2.00
C GLU A 59 -18.77 27.58 0.67
N LYS A 60 -18.34 28.35 -0.33
CA LYS A 60 -18.03 27.79 -1.64
C LYS A 60 -17.13 26.59 -1.34
N PRO A 61 -17.48 25.38 -1.79
CA PRO A 61 -16.68 24.21 -1.50
C PRO A 61 -15.23 24.58 -1.84
N LYS A 62 -14.30 24.28 -0.91
CA LYS A 62 -12.88 24.58 -1.13
C LYS A 62 -12.55 24.07 -2.53
N LYS A 63 -12.14 24.99 -3.40
CA LYS A 63 -11.82 24.65 -4.78
C LYS A 63 -10.62 23.73 -4.72
N GLU A 64 -10.85 22.45 -4.96
CA GLU A 64 -9.77 21.51 -5.10
C GLU A 64 -9.05 21.82 -6.41
N ASP A 65 -7.73 21.63 -6.43
CA ASP A 65 -6.95 21.76 -7.66
C ASP A 65 -7.25 20.55 -8.56
N VAL A 66 -8.39 20.58 -9.25
CA VAL A 66 -8.87 19.49 -10.11
C VAL A 66 -7.81 19.13 -11.17
N ILE A 67 -7.12 20.12 -11.73
CA ILE A 67 -6.02 19.94 -12.69
C ILE A 67 -4.90 19.10 -12.06
N ARG A 68 -4.49 19.43 -10.83
CA ARG A 68 -3.46 18.69 -10.11
C ARG A 68 -3.91 17.25 -9.83
N LYS A 69 -5.17 17.05 -9.45
CA LYS A 69 -5.72 15.72 -9.21
C LYS A 69 -5.69 14.89 -10.48
N ILE A 70 -6.19 15.40 -11.61
CA ILE A 70 -6.22 14.69 -12.89
C ILE A 70 -4.80 14.36 -13.37
N TYR A 71 -3.88 15.33 -13.36
CA TYR A 71 -2.52 15.10 -13.85
C TYR A 71 -1.71 14.12 -13.00
N ASN A 72 -1.96 14.08 -11.69
CA ASN A 72 -1.19 13.26 -10.75
C ASN A 72 -1.93 12.01 -10.26
N HIS A 73 -3.14 11.70 -10.72
CA HIS A 73 -3.95 10.59 -10.18
C HIS A 73 -3.26 9.22 -10.26
N GLN A 74 -2.46 8.98 -11.30
CA GLN A 74 -1.70 7.74 -11.48
C GLN A 74 -0.32 7.79 -10.81
N LYS A 75 0.16 8.98 -10.42
CA LYS A 75 1.51 9.17 -9.91
C LYS A 75 1.51 8.92 -8.41
N LYS A 76 2.08 7.79 -8.01
CA LYS A 76 2.14 7.32 -6.63
C LYS A 76 3.57 6.98 -6.27
N LEU A 77 4.07 7.56 -5.19
CA LEU A 77 5.41 7.27 -4.69
C LEU A 77 5.31 6.07 -3.74
N ARG A 78 6.05 5.00 -4.03
CA ARG A 78 6.02 3.76 -3.27
C ARG A 78 7.34 3.54 -2.55
N TYR A 79 7.24 3.24 -1.27
CA TYR A 79 8.38 2.99 -0.40
C TYR A 79 8.20 1.66 0.33
N LEU A 80 9.27 0.90 0.43
CA LEU A 80 9.35 -0.25 1.29
C LEU A 80 9.70 0.21 2.70
N MET A 81 9.00 -0.33 3.69
CA MET A 81 9.22 0.02 5.08
C MET A 81 9.10 -1.20 5.99
N SER A 82 9.80 -1.15 7.11
CA SER A 82 9.68 -2.12 8.19
C SER A 82 9.19 -1.42 9.45
N MET A 83 8.35 -2.09 10.23
CA MET A 83 7.91 -1.57 11.52
C MET A 83 8.99 -1.80 12.58
N LEU A 84 9.31 -0.76 13.35
CA LEU A 84 10.10 -0.89 14.56
C LEU A 84 9.23 -1.59 15.61
N ALA A 85 9.45 -2.88 15.76
CA ALA A 85 8.69 -3.76 16.62
C ALA A 85 8.82 -3.33 18.09
N VAL A 86 7.70 -2.98 18.72
CA VAL A 86 7.60 -2.80 20.18
C VAL A 86 7.46 -4.17 20.85
N HIS A 87 6.71 -5.06 20.19
CA HIS A 87 6.51 -6.43 20.63
C HIS A 87 7.20 -7.42 19.69
N PRO A 88 7.70 -8.57 20.19
CA PRO A 88 8.44 -9.53 19.37
C PRO A 88 7.61 -10.08 18.20
N GLU A 89 6.29 -10.16 18.33
CA GLU A 89 5.40 -10.59 17.25
C GLU A 89 5.44 -9.65 16.03
N ASP A 90 5.72 -8.36 16.21
CA ASP A 90 5.75 -7.39 15.13
C ASP A 90 7.05 -7.42 14.32
N GLN A 91 8.03 -8.22 14.75
CA GLN A 91 9.34 -8.31 14.10
C GLN A 91 9.24 -8.94 12.70
N GLY A 92 9.97 -8.34 11.76
CA GLY A 92 10.05 -8.82 10.38
C GLY A 92 8.75 -8.68 9.59
N ARG A 93 7.87 -7.76 10.00
CA ARG A 93 6.73 -7.29 9.19
C ARG A 93 7.22 -6.21 8.22
N GLU A 94 6.88 -6.39 6.95
CA GLU A 94 7.21 -5.47 5.87
C GLU A 94 5.94 -4.83 5.34
N PHE A 95 6.03 -3.55 5.02
CA PHE A 95 4.92 -2.75 4.54
C PHE A 95 5.33 -1.94 3.32
N ILE A 96 4.34 -1.62 2.50
CA ILE A 96 4.45 -0.68 1.40
C ILE A 96 3.70 0.58 1.78
N LEU A 97 4.41 1.70 1.82
CA LEU A 97 3.82 3.02 1.87
C LEU A 97 3.59 3.53 0.46
N GLU A 98 2.35 3.90 0.16
CA GLU A 98 1.93 4.54 -1.08
C GLU A 98 1.52 5.98 -0.78
N TYR A 99 2.25 6.95 -1.33
CA TYR A 99 1.94 8.37 -1.25
C TYR A 99 1.30 8.85 -2.56
N SER A 100 0.08 9.37 -2.49
CA SER A 100 -0.63 9.90 -3.66
C SER A 100 -0.26 11.36 -3.93
N LEU A 101 0.30 11.66 -5.10
CA LEU A 101 0.68 13.03 -5.47
C LEU A 101 -0.52 13.93 -5.79
N SER A 102 -1.68 13.34 -6.09
CA SER A 102 -2.95 14.06 -6.29
C SER A 102 -3.43 14.74 -5.01
N ASP A 103 -3.58 13.98 -3.93
CA ASP A 103 -4.29 14.39 -2.71
C ASP A 103 -3.36 14.57 -1.50
N GLY A 104 -2.09 14.17 -1.62
CA GLY A 104 -1.13 14.16 -0.51
C GLY A 104 -1.49 13.16 0.58
N THR A 105 -2.24 12.12 0.23
CA THR A 105 -2.66 11.06 1.15
C THR A 105 -1.66 9.92 1.17
N ILE A 106 -1.60 9.24 2.31
CA ILE A 106 -0.74 8.09 2.56
C ILE A 106 -1.64 6.88 2.77
N LYS A 107 -1.31 5.78 2.09
CA LYS A 107 -1.90 4.46 2.28
C LYS A 107 -0.78 3.48 2.64
N ILE A 108 -1.02 2.60 3.61
CA ILE A 108 -0.04 1.61 4.05
C ILE A 108 -0.64 0.22 3.90
N ASN A 109 0.03 -0.64 3.13
CA ASN A 109 -0.34 -2.03 2.95
C ASN A 109 0.73 -2.93 3.57
N GLU A 110 0.29 -3.97 4.27
CA GLU A 110 1.18 -5.02 4.79
C GLU A 110 1.45 -6.07 3.70
N LEU A 111 2.72 -6.47 3.58
CA LEU A 111 3.15 -7.52 2.67
C LEU A 111 2.90 -8.91 3.28
N ALA A 112 2.46 -9.84 2.44
CA ALA A 112 2.20 -11.22 2.84
C ALA A 112 3.49 -12.01 3.02
N ARG A 113 3.72 -12.50 4.24
CA ARG A 113 4.81 -13.43 4.54
C ARG A 113 4.28 -14.85 4.69
N LYS A 114 4.85 -15.79 3.93
CA LYS A 114 4.52 -17.23 4.02
C LYS A 114 4.80 -17.74 5.44
N ASN A 115 3.96 -18.66 5.91
CA ASN A 115 4.08 -19.31 7.23
C ASN A 115 4.08 -18.34 8.42
N SER A 116 3.62 -17.09 8.24
CA SER A 116 3.56 -16.10 9.33
C SER A 116 2.30 -16.22 10.20
N GLY A 117 1.28 -16.96 9.72
CA GLY A 117 -0.03 -17.02 10.37
C GLY A 117 -0.83 -15.71 10.30
N ARG A 118 -0.34 -14.69 9.59
CA ARG A 118 -0.99 -13.37 9.48
C ARG A 118 -1.61 -13.16 8.10
N ARG A 119 -2.77 -12.50 8.08
CA ARG A 119 -3.40 -12.06 6.84
C ARG A 119 -2.79 -10.73 6.43
N ALA A 120 -2.18 -10.69 5.25
CA ALA A 120 -1.78 -9.44 4.64
C ALA A 120 -3.00 -8.60 4.25
N GLY A 121 -2.83 -7.29 4.19
CA GLY A 121 -3.92 -6.39 3.84
C GLY A 121 -3.60 -4.91 4.02
N CYS A 122 -4.65 -4.10 3.97
CA CYS A 122 -4.57 -2.67 4.21
C CYS A 122 -4.34 -2.43 5.71
N PHE A 123 -3.14 -1.97 6.08
CA PHE A 123 -2.82 -1.58 7.45
C PHE A 123 -3.40 -0.19 7.76
N LEU A 124 -3.27 0.74 6.80
CA LEU A 124 -3.85 2.08 6.89
C LEU A 124 -4.53 2.46 5.58
N ALA A 125 -5.83 2.80 5.68
CA ALA A 125 -6.59 3.35 4.57
C ALA A 125 -6.07 4.74 4.17
N SER A 126 -6.25 5.11 2.91
CA SER A 126 -5.74 6.37 2.34
C SER A 126 -6.21 7.59 3.14
N MET A 127 -5.29 8.28 3.79
CA MET A 127 -5.58 9.49 4.56
C MET A 127 -4.35 10.40 4.70
N GLN A 128 -4.54 11.67 5.05
CA GLN A 128 -3.44 12.57 5.40
C GLN A 128 -2.99 12.33 6.83
N ILE A 129 -1.68 12.19 7.04
CA ILE A 129 -1.10 11.86 8.35
C ILE A 129 -0.42 13.11 8.94
N PRO A 130 -0.80 13.55 10.16
CA PRO A 130 -0.15 14.68 10.82
C PRO A 130 1.23 14.28 11.41
N LYS A 131 2.25 15.13 11.25
CA LYS A 131 3.62 14.89 11.76
C LYS A 131 3.72 15.00 13.28
N LYS A 132 3.15 16.07 13.84
CA LYS A 132 3.18 16.36 15.28
C LYS A 132 1.83 16.03 15.89
N LYS A 133 1.87 15.48 17.11
CA LYS A 133 0.71 15.52 18.00
C LYS A 133 0.57 16.97 18.43
N LEU A 134 -0.54 17.61 18.08
CA LEU A 134 -0.87 18.95 18.56
C LEU A 134 -0.83 18.90 20.09
N LYS A 135 0.04 19.70 20.71
CA LYS A 135 0.09 19.82 22.17
C LYS A 135 -1.11 20.65 22.63
N ILE A 136 -1.53 20.39 23.86
CA ILE A 136 -2.82 20.79 24.44
C ILE A 136 -2.84 22.27 24.87
N ASP A 137 -1.68 22.92 25.04
CA ASP A 137 -1.59 23.89 26.14
C ASP A 137 -1.77 25.38 25.80
N ASP A 138 -1.69 25.83 24.55
CA ASP A 138 -1.89 27.26 24.28
C ASP A 138 -2.90 27.48 23.16
N CYS A 139 -4.04 28.07 23.54
CA CYS A 139 -5.04 28.64 22.64
C CYS A 139 -4.51 29.90 21.93
N SER A 140 -3.27 29.87 21.45
CA SER A 140 -2.66 30.94 20.66
C SER A 140 -2.40 30.45 19.24
N GLU A 141 -3.19 31.02 18.33
CA GLU A 141 -3.03 31.03 16.87
C GLU A 141 -3.26 29.70 16.12
N GLU A 142 -3.82 29.86 14.93
CA GLU A 142 -4.27 28.82 14.01
C GLU A 142 -3.11 27.94 13.52
N GLU A 143 -2.57 27.05 14.36
CA GLU A 143 -1.57 26.08 13.92
C GLU A 143 -2.22 25.07 12.97
N THR A 144 -2.13 25.35 11.67
CA THR A 144 -2.54 24.40 10.65
C THR A 144 -1.80 23.07 10.88
N PRO A 145 -2.51 21.93 10.93
CA PRO A 145 -1.85 20.64 11.17
C PRO A 145 -0.83 20.38 10.06
N ILE A 146 0.44 20.24 10.45
CA ILE A 146 1.53 19.95 9.52
C ILE A 146 1.45 18.47 9.13
N TYR A 147 1.15 18.20 7.88
CA TYR A 147 1.07 16.85 7.32
C TYR A 147 2.40 16.38 6.75
N TYR A 148 2.60 15.06 6.67
CA TYR A 148 3.73 14.48 5.96
C TYR A 148 3.73 14.85 4.48
N ALA A 149 4.90 15.22 3.98
CA ALA A 149 5.15 15.60 2.60
C ALA A 149 6.18 14.65 1.98
N PRO A 150 6.31 14.65 0.63
CA PRO A 150 7.29 13.81 -0.06
C PRO A 150 8.74 14.04 0.40
N THR A 151 9.03 15.25 0.88
CA THR A 151 10.36 15.65 1.39
C THR A 151 10.73 14.96 2.71
N ASP A 152 9.77 14.36 3.42
CA ASP A 152 10.05 13.62 4.65
C ASP A 152 10.42 12.15 4.39
N PHE A 153 10.31 11.69 3.14
CA PHE A 153 10.52 10.29 2.78
C PHE A 153 11.88 10.11 2.10
N TYR A 154 12.79 9.44 2.80
CA TYR A 154 14.09 9.03 2.30
C TYR A 154 14.48 7.69 2.95
N VAL A 155 15.47 6.99 2.40
CA VAL A 155 15.87 5.67 2.90
C VAL A 155 16.54 5.83 4.27
N GLY A 156 16.02 5.13 5.27
CA GLY A 156 16.40 5.24 6.68
C GLY A 156 15.55 6.23 7.48
N ALA A 157 14.64 6.98 6.86
CA ALA A 157 13.75 7.89 7.57
C ALA A 157 12.81 7.15 8.53
N LYS A 158 12.60 7.74 9.72
CA LYS A 158 11.69 7.22 10.75
C LYS A 158 10.37 7.96 10.71
N ILE A 159 9.28 7.25 10.41
CA ILE A 159 7.94 7.81 10.29
C ILE A 159 7.10 7.33 11.46
N ASN A 160 6.33 8.23 12.08
CA ASN A 160 5.40 7.88 13.14
C ASN A 160 3.97 7.97 12.61
N VAL A 161 3.27 6.84 12.58
CA VAL A 161 1.90 6.74 12.10
C VAL A 161 1.05 6.16 13.23
N PHE A 162 0.24 7.01 13.88
CA PHE A 162 -0.65 6.61 14.99
C PHE A 162 0.04 5.76 16.08
N ASN A 163 1.23 6.18 16.51
CA ASN A 163 2.11 5.49 17.48
C ASN A 163 2.83 4.24 16.95
N HIS A 164 2.61 3.84 15.70
CA HIS A 164 3.44 2.85 15.04
C HIS A 164 4.63 3.54 14.39
N ARG A 165 5.84 3.10 14.75
CA ARG A 165 7.08 3.65 14.20
C ARG A 165 7.54 2.77 13.05
N PHE A 166 7.73 3.39 11.89
CA PHE A 166 8.21 2.73 10.68
C PHE A 166 9.57 3.30 10.30
N VAL A 167 10.40 2.47 9.69
CA VAL A 167 11.64 2.87 9.03
C VAL A 167 11.48 2.56 7.54
N ILE A 168 11.74 3.55 6.69
CA ILE A 168 11.83 3.31 5.24
C ILE A 168 13.11 2.52 4.97
N THR A 169 12.96 1.32 4.41
CA THR A 169 14.07 0.43 4.06
C THR A 169 14.44 0.55 2.58
N GLY A 170 13.49 0.94 1.72
CA GLY A 170 13.74 1.07 0.29
C GLY A 170 12.74 1.96 -0.43
N ALA A 171 13.04 2.27 -1.68
CA ALA A 171 12.21 3.09 -2.57
C ALA A 171 12.02 2.41 -3.92
N ASP A 172 10.90 2.69 -4.58
CA ASP A 172 10.62 2.24 -5.95
C ASP A 172 11.39 3.08 -6.99
N LEU A 173 11.68 2.48 -8.15
CA LEU A 173 12.41 3.16 -9.24
C LEU A 173 11.67 4.39 -9.74
N PHE A 174 10.33 4.36 -9.71
CA PHE A 174 9.51 5.51 -10.05
C PHE A 174 9.79 6.71 -9.14
N VAL A 175 10.08 6.47 -7.86
CA VAL A 175 10.39 7.54 -6.89
C VAL A 175 11.67 8.25 -7.29
N LEU A 176 12.72 7.50 -7.65
CA LEU A 176 13.99 8.08 -8.11
C LEU A 176 13.77 8.98 -9.33
N LYS A 177 13.11 8.45 -10.37
CA LYS A 177 12.80 9.21 -11.59
C LYS A 177 11.98 10.47 -11.31
N TYR A 178 11.03 10.37 -10.38
CA TYR A 178 10.19 11.50 -10.00
C TYR A 178 10.99 12.62 -9.31
N ILE A 179 11.89 12.26 -8.40
CA ILE A 179 12.72 13.23 -7.68
C ILE A 179 13.73 13.87 -8.63
N GLU A 180 14.34 13.10 -9.53
CA GLU A 180 15.23 13.62 -10.59
C GLU A 180 14.53 14.59 -11.53
N ALA A 181 13.26 14.33 -11.87
CA ALA A 181 12.48 15.24 -12.70
C ALA A 181 11.98 16.49 -11.95
N ASN A 182 12.07 16.52 -10.61
CA ASN A 182 11.55 17.60 -9.77
C ASN A 182 12.60 18.09 -8.76
N THR A 183 13.83 18.35 -9.20
CA THR A 183 14.94 18.80 -8.33
C THR A 183 14.61 20.06 -7.53
N ASP A 184 13.73 20.92 -8.04
CA ASP A 184 13.36 22.18 -7.36
C ASP A 184 12.54 21.96 -6.08
N LYS A 185 11.89 20.80 -5.94
CA LYS A 185 10.99 20.48 -4.81
C LYS A 185 11.67 19.68 -3.71
N PHE A 186 12.84 19.12 -3.99
CA PHE A 186 13.52 18.19 -3.09
C PHE A 186 14.96 18.67 -2.83
N PRO A 187 15.44 18.59 -1.57
CA PRO A 187 16.86 18.82 -1.30
C PRO A 187 17.72 17.74 -1.97
N ALA A 188 18.93 18.14 -2.38
CA ALA A 188 19.88 17.26 -3.07
C ALA A 188 20.25 16.01 -2.25
N ASP A 189 20.32 16.16 -0.93
CA ASP A 189 20.63 15.07 0.01
C ASP A 189 19.69 13.87 -0.13
N ILE A 190 18.39 14.12 -0.38
CA ILE A 190 17.40 13.04 -0.54
C ILE A 190 17.65 12.28 -1.86
N LEU A 191 17.99 13.01 -2.92
CA LEU A 191 18.29 12.41 -4.22
C LEU A 191 19.53 11.52 -4.13
N GLU A 192 20.60 12.00 -3.48
CA GLU A 192 21.82 11.22 -3.27
C GLU A 192 21.57 9.97 -2.43
N ASN A 193 20.80 10.09 -1.35
CA ASN A 193 20.43 8.95 -0.50
C ASN A 193 19.69 7.85 -1.27
N ILE A 194 18.75 8.22 -2.14
CA ILE A 194 18.01 7.25 -2.95
C ILE A 194 18.89 6.63 -4.03
N ARG A 195 19.76 7.42 -4.69
CA ARG A 195 20.74 6.90 -5.66
C ARG A 195 21.69 5.90 -5.01
N GLU A 196 22.19 6.22 -3.83
CA GLU A 196 23.06 5.34 -3.06
C GLU A 196 22.37 4.01 -2.74
N TYR A 197 21.10 4.04 -2.33
CA TYR A 197 20.30 2.84 -2.11
C TYR A 197 20.23 1.94 -3.37
N PHE A 198 19.99 2.52 -4.56
CA PHE A 198 19.94 1.75 -5.81
C PHE A 198 21.31 1.22 -6.25
N ASN A 199 22.38 1.95 -5.98
CA ASN A 199 23.75 1.48 -6.26
C ASN A 199 24.11 0.26 -5.39
N ARG A 200 23.77 0.32 -4.09
CA ARG A 200 23.95 -0.82 -3.16
C ARG A 200 23.12 -2.02 -3.58
N THR A 201 21.86 -1.80 -3.95
CA THR A 201 20.95 -2.88 -4.39
C THR A 201 21.43 -3.55 -5.67
N SER A 202 21.92 -2.77 -6.65
CA SER A 202 22.49 -3.29 -7.89
C SER A 202 23.76 -4.13 -7.65
N GLY A 203 24.60 -3.72 -6.69
CA GLY A 203 25.81 -4.46 -6.30
C GLY A 203 25.50 -5.79 -5.60
N GLU A 204 24.51 -5.83 -4.71
CA GLU A 204 24.13 -7.06 -4.02
C GLU A 204 23.52 -8.11 -4.96
N ASN A 205 22.74 -7.68 -5.96
CA ASN A 205 22.11 -8.59 -6.92
C ASN A 205 23.14 -9.30 -7.83
N LEU A 206 24.31 -8.70 -8.08
CA LEU A 206 25.42 -9.38 -8.78
C LEU A 206 26.09 -10.47 -7.93
N SER A 207 26.04 -10.35 -6.60
CA SER A 207 26.68 -11.30 -5.68
C SER A 207 25.79 -12.49 -5.27
N LYS A 208 24.49 -12.45 -5.60
CA LYS A 208 23.49 -13.46 -5.19
C LYS A 208 23.00 -14.36 -6.34
N SER A 209 23.68 -14.39 -7.49
CA SER A 209 23.39 -15.38 -8.55
C SER A 209 23.80 -16.79 -8.09
N PRO A 210 22.91 -17.80 -8.14
CA PRO A 210 23.17 -19.16 -7.67
C PRO A 210 23.88 -20.04 -8.71
N ASP A 211 24.82 -19.49 -9.48
CA ASP A 211 25.51 -20.20 -10.55
C ASP A 211 27.01 -20.30 -10.25
N ASN A 212 27.40 -21.05 -9.21
CA ASN A 212 28.79 -21.48 -9.06
C ASN A 212 29.04 -22.74 -8.20
N GLU A 213 28.07 -23.65 -8.09
CA GLU A 213 28.28 -24.98 -7.51
C GLU A 213 27.61 -26.09 -8.35
N ILE A 214 27.82 -26.10 -9.68
CA ILE A 214 27.68 -27.31 -10.49
C ILE A 214 28.83 -27.36 -11.50
N LYS A 215 30.06 -27.52 -11.01
CA LYS A 215 31.19 -28.02 -11.80
C LYS A 215 31.96 -29.05 -10.96
N GLY A 216 31.30 -30.17 -10.73
CA GLY A 216 31.90 -31.41 -10.26
C GLY A 216 31.28 -32.55 -11.06
N ASP A 217 32.13 -33.24 -11.82
CA ASP A 217 31.90 -34.56 -12.40
C ASP A 217 30.93 -34.71 -13.59
N ILE A 218 31.38 -34.26 -14.77
CA ILE A 218 31.06 -34.97 -16.03
C ILE A 218 32.31 -35.70 -16.45
N LYS A 219 32.42 -36.98 -16.08
CA LYS A 219 33.37 -37.92 -16.68
C LYS A 219 32.69 -38.61 -17.86
N ASP A 220 33.30 -38.39 -19.02
CA ASP A 220 33.41 -39.27 -20.19
C ASP A 220 32.44 -40.45 -20.29
N ASN A 221 31.50 -40.34 -21.23
CA ASN A 221 31.00 -41.48 -22.00
C ASN A 221 30.80 -41.02 -23.45
N ARG A 222 31.90 -41.04 -24.21
CA ARG A 222 31.88 -41.03 -25.67
C ARG A 222 31.92 -42.47 -26.15
N GLU A 223 30.77 -43.04 -26.49
CA GLU A 223 30.74 -44.08 -27.52
C GLU A 223 29.34 -44.27 -28.14
N ALA A 224 29.34 -44.23 -29.48
CA ALA A 224 28.40 -44.82 -30.44
C ALA A 224 26.91 -44.38 -30.43
N LEU A 225 26.52 -43.57 -31.42
CA LEU A 225 25.85 -44.05 -32.65
C LEU A 225 25.62 -42.88 -33.66
N LEU A 226 25.66 -43.23 -34.94
CA LEU A 226 25.78 -42.39 -36.15
C LEU A 226 24.51 -41.58 -36.51
N PRO A 227 24.62 -40.55 -37.39
CA PRO A 227 23.51 -39.71 -37.82
C PRO A 227 22.57 -40.43 -38.80
N ALA A 228 21.27 -40.40 -38.52
CA ALA A 228 20.24 -40.92 -39.42
C ALA A 228 20.07 -40.00 -40.65
N THR A 229 20.20 -40.61 -41.83
CA THR A 229 19.93 -40.04 -43.15
C THR A 229 18.44 -39.79 -43.36
N LYS A 230 18.15 -38.80 -44.20
CA LYS A 230 16.81 -38.48 -44.71
C LYS A 230 16.37 -39.57 -45.68
N ASP A 231 15.13 -40.03 -45.57
CA ASP A 231 14.39 -40.64 -46.68
C ASP A 231 12.95 -40.11 -46.65
N ASP A 232 12.52 -39.60 -47.81
CA ASP A 232 11.16 -39.24 -48.16
C ASP A 232 10.36 -40.52 -48.45
N ASP A 233 9.10 -40.60 -48.02
CA ASP A 233 8.00 -41.20 -48.80
C ASP A 233 6.66 -41.09 -48.06
N ALA A 234 5.69 -40.49 -48.74
CA ALA A 234 4.32 -40.25 -48.28
C ALA A 234 3.36 -41.30 -48.85
N VAL A 235 2.59 -41.98 -47.99
CA VAL A 235 1.31 -42.64 -48.37
C VAL A 235 0.29 -42.58 -47.23
N ASP A 236 -0.61 -41.60 -47.34
CA ASP A 236 -2.07 -41.64 -47.18
C ASP A 236 -2.70 -42.55 -46.10
N ALA A 237 -2.85 -42.01 -44.89
CA ALA A 237 -3.52 -42.65 -43.74
C ALA A 237 -4.99 -42.20 -43.58
N GLN A 238 -5.83 -42.41 -44.60
CA GLN A 238 -7.27 -42.09 -44.54
C GLN A 238 -8.22 -43.28 -44.78
N LYS A 239 -7.74 -44.53 -44.69
CA LYS A 239 -8.59 -45.70 -45.01
C LYS A 239 -8.63 -46.83 -43.96
N ILE A 240 -8.47 -46.50 -42.68
CA ILE A 240 -8.54 -47.50 -41.58
C ILE A 240 -9.57 -47.14 -40.49
N ILE A 241 -10.18 -45.95 -40.51
CA ILE A 241 -11.16 -45.51 -39.50
C ILE A 241 -12.59 -45.48 -40.07
N SER A 242 -13.03 -46.53 -40.77
CA SER A 242 -14.44 -46.66 -41.19
C SER A 242 -15.05 -48.04 -40.95
N SER A 243 -14.41 -48.89 -40.15
CA SER A 243 -14.97 -50.19 -39.81
C SER A 243 -14.62 -50.54 -38.37
N LEU A 244 -15.45 -50.14 -37.42
CA LEU A 244 -15.80 -50.91 -36.22
C LEU A 244 -16.89 -50.18 -35.45
N ALA A 245 -17.99 -50.89 -35.23
CA ALA A 245 -19.21 -50.44 -34.58
C ALA A 245 -19.08 -50.41 -33.04
N GLU A 246 -19.80 -49.48 -32.42
CA GLU A 246 -19.90 -49.25 -30.98
C GLU A 246 -20.67 -50.39 -30.26
N PRO A 247 -20.33 -50.69 -28.98
CA PRO A 247 -21.28 -51.27 -28.06
C PRO A 247 -21.76 -50.25 -27.02
N GLU A 248 -23.08 -50.16 -26.89
CA GLU A 248 -23.82 -49.44 -25.86
C GLU A 248 -23.53 -49.98 -24.46
N ARG A 249 -23.44 -49.09 -23.45
CA ARG A 249 -23.98 -49.34 -22.10
C ARG A 249 -24.08 -48.09 -21.23
N GLU A 250 -25.34 -47.83 -20.87
CA GLU A 250 -25.89 -47.40 -19.58
C GLU A 250 -25.46 -46.07 -18.92
N VAL A 251 -26.48 -45.22 -18.85
CA VAL A 251 -26.59 -43.96 -18.12
C VAL A 251 -26.57 -44.20 -16.61
N CYS A 252 -25.71 -43.47 -15.89
CA CYS A 252 -26.01 -43.09 -14.50
C CYS A 252 -25.43 -41.70 -14.16
N GLY A 253 -26.33 -40.74 -13.90
CA GLY A 253 -26.18 -39.67 -12.91
C GLY A 253 -25.09 -38.61 -13.10
N PHE A 254 -25.44 -37.50 -13.72
CA PHE A 254 -24.70 -36.23 -13.68
C PHE A 254 -24.68 -35.65 -12.24
N HIS A 255 -23.50 -35.30 -11.74
CA HIS A 255 -23.30 -34.22 -10.76
C HIS A 255 -22.16 -33.34 -11.28
N GLU A 256 -22.53 -32.18 -11.83
CA GLU A 256 -21.59 -31.12 -12.17
C GLU A 256 -21.00 -30.53 -10.88
N THR A 257 -19.69 -30.68 -10.70
CA THR A 257 -18.92 -29.70 -9.92
C THR A 257 -17.94 -29.03 -10.86
N ASN A 258 -18.25 -27.77 -11.11
CA ASN A 258 -17.56 -26.86 -12.00
C ASN A 258 -16.23 -26.46 -11.34
N GLU A 259 -15.10 -26.93 -11.88
CA GLU A 259 -13.76 -26.44 -11.53
C GLU A 259 -13.65 -24.95 -11.92
N ARG A 260 -13.87 -24.05 -10.96
CA ARG A 260 -13.52 -22.64 -11.16
C ARG A 260 -12.01 -22.46 -10.99
N MET A 261 -11.38 -22.28 -12.14
CA MET A 261 -10.03 -21.74 -12.36
C MET A 261 -9.58 -20.76 -11.27
N THR A 262 -8.43 -21.05 -10.67
CA THR A 262 -7.67 -20.08 -9.89
C THR A 262 -7.02 -19.07 -10.85
N PRO A 263 -7.07 -17.75 -10.56
CA PRO A 263 -6.41 -16.78 -11.42
C PRO A 263 -4.89 -16.93 -11.33
N LYS A 264 -4.25 -17.13 -12.49
CA LYS A 264 -2.79 -17.15 -12.66
C LYS A 264 -2.16 -15.89 -12.07
N GLN A 265 -1.05 -16.03 -11.37
CA GLN A 265 -0.23 -14.92 -10.90
C GLN A 265 0.30 -14.12 -12.09
N ILE A 266 -0.05 -12.84 -12.16
CA ILE A 266 0.54 -11.89 -13.11
C ILE A 266 1.94 -11.56 -12.62
N THR A 267 2.94 -11.79 -13.46
CA THR A 267 4.33 -11.40 -13.20
C THR A 267 4.60 -10.00 -13.79
N TRP A 268 5.61 -9.30 -13.27
CA TRP A 268 5.91 -7.90 -13.64
C TRP A 268 6.36 -7.68 -15.10
N ALA A 269 6.46 -8.75 -15.91
CA ALA A 269 6.81 -8.65 -17.33
C ALA A 269 5.62 -8.28 -18.25
N ASP A 270 4.38 -8.38 -17.76
CA ASP A 270 3.18 -8.29 -18.62
C ASP A 270 2.58 -6.88 -18.77
N GLN A 271 3.26 -5.82 -18.27
CA GLN A 271 2.72 -4.45 -18.30
C GLN A 271 3.53 -3.44 -19.13
N VAL A 272 4.33 -3.89 -20.09
CA VAL A 272 5.02 -2.97 -21.03
C VAL A 272 4.56 -3.21 -22.46
N GLN A 273 3.46 -2.54 -22.83
CA GLN A 273 3.26 -2.07 -24.19
C GLN A 273 2.78 -0.62 -24.15
N VAL A 274 3.74 0.29 -24.34
CA VAL A 274 3.45 1.67 -24.75
C VAL A 274 3.68 1.69 -26.26
N PRO A 275 2.68 1.96 -27.12
CA PRO A 275 2.94 2.17 -28.53
C PRO A 275 3.64 3.52 -28.71
N CYS A 276 4.92 3.45 -29.08
CA CYS A 276 5.63 4.57 -29.69
C CYS A 276 5.10 4.76 -31.11
N THR A 277 4.45 5.88 -31.39
CA THR A 277 4.32 6.38 -32.76
C THR A 277 4.67 7.87 -32.78
N LEU A 278 5.93 8.14 -33.12
CA LEU A 278 6.38 9.37 -33.78
C LEU A 278 6.15 9.19 -35.28
N THR A 279 5.44 10.11 -35.93
CA THR A 279 5.70 10.49 -37.32
C THR A 279 5.33 11.95 -37.55
N ASN A 280 6.29 12.69 -38.10
CA ASN A 280 6.20 14.04 -38.66
C ASN A 280 5.03 14.20 -39.66
N VAL A 281 4.37 15.36 -39.64
CA VAL A 281 4.32 16.40 -40.70
C VAL A 281 3.98 17.73 -40.03
#